data_AF-A0A2P4S7M7-F1
#
_entry.id   AF-A0A2P4S7M7-F1
#
_cell.length_a   1.000
_cell.length_b   1.000
_cell.length_c   1.000
_cell.angle_alpha   90.00
_cell.angle_beta   90.00
_cell.angle_gamma   90.00
#
_symmetry.space_group_name_H-M   'P 1'
#
loop_
_entity.id
_entity.type
_entity.pdbx_description
1 polymer ?
#
loop_
_entity_poly.entity_id
_entity_poly.type
_entity_poly.pdbx_seq_one_letter_code
_entity_poly.pdbx_strand_id
1 'polypeptide(L)'
;MQWMLTLLCAVPAECNALYLGTVSTETLTGAPAVQKATSCTLELDPLPTPTLVRLRASEQGVTLTDVQRRWQKYCKSSRIFGFVAKSQTESENLCHLFAEYDPVQPAALVIDLITKLLPAP
;
A
#
# COMPACT_ATOMS: atom_id res chain seq x y z
N MET A 1 21.51 17.12 19.51
CA MET A 1 20.95 17.03 18.14
C MET A 1 20.74 15.58 17.65
N GLN A 2 21.31 14.54 18.28
CA GLN A 2 21.06 13.12 17.93
C GLN A 2 19.77 12.54 18.55
N TRP A 3 19.32 13.07 19.69
CA TRP A 3 18.21 12.52 20.46
C TRP A 3 16.81 12.81 19.87
N MET A 4 16.68 13.77 18.95
CA MET A 4 15.41 14.00 18.24
C MET A 4 15.15 12.95 17.13
N LEU A 5 16.20 12.37 16.55
CA LEU A 5 16.09 11.34 15.52
C LEU A 5 15.61 10.00 16.09
N THR A 6 15.97 9.67 17.33
CA THR A 6 15.52 8.44 17.99
C THR A 6 14.04 8.48 18.35
N LEU A 7 13.43 9.67 18.50
CA LEU A 7 12.00 9.81 18.77
C LEU A 7 11.11 9.58 17.54
N LEU A 8 11.67 9.71 16.33
CA LEU A 8 10.99 9.41 15.06
C LEU A 8 10.98 7.90 14.74
N CYS A 9 11.89 7.11 15.31
CA CYS A 9 11.95 5.65 15.09
C CYS A 9 10.97 4.84 15.96
N ALA A 10 10.28 5.46 16.92
CA ALA A 10 9.44 4.74 17.89
C ALA A 10 7.94 4.78 17.57
N VAL A 11 7.51 5.47 16.51
CA VAL A 11 6.13 5.39 16.05
C VAL A 11 6.07 4.25 15.04
N PRO A 12 5.46 3.09 15.34
CA PRO A 12 5.16 2.13 14.28
C PRO A 12 4.36 2.87 13.21
N ALA A 13 4.86 2.91 11.98
CA ALA A 13 4.15 3.58 10.90
C ALA A 13 2.98 2.70 10.50
N GLU A 14 1.85 3.00 11.13
CA GLU A 14 0.57 2.36 10.90
C GLU A 14 -0.41 3.38 10.33
N CYS A 15 -1.09 3.01 9.26
CA CYS A 15 -2.21 3.78 8.74
C CYS A 15 -3.35 2.86 8.32
N ASN A 16 -4.58 3.38 8.38
CA ASN A 16 -5.70 2.71 7.75
C ASN A 16 -5.69 3.03 6.24
N ALA A 17 -5.80 2.00 5.41
CA ALA A 17 -5.85 2.11 3.97
C ALA A 17 -6.93 1.18 3.40
N LEU A 18 -7.43 1.51 2.22
CA LEU A 18 -8.37 0.67 1.49
C LEU A 18 -7.60 -0.20 0.52
N TYR A 19 -7.57 -1.51 0.76
CA TYR A 19 -6.96 -2.47 -0.16
C TYR A 19 -7.86 -2.68 -1.38
N LEU A 20 -7.32 -2.42 -2.56
CA LEU A 20 -8.04 -2.52 -3.84
C LEU A 20 -7.82 -3.86 -4.55
N GLY A 21 -6.69 -4.52 -4.29
CA GLY A 21 -6.35 -5.82 -4.85
C GLY A 21 -4.87 -5.97 -5.18
N THR A 22 -4.54 -7.13 -5.77
CA THR A 22 -3.23 -7.44 -6.34
C THR A 22 -3.39 -7.64 -7.84
N VAL A 23 -2.49 -7.06 -8.62
CA VAL A 23 -2.42 -7.29 -10.07
C VAL A 23 -1.03 -7.80 -10.42
N SER A 24 -0.96 -8.84 -11.28
CA SER A 24 0.31 -9.25 -11.87
C SER A 24 0.82 -8.15 -12.80
N THR A 25 2.07 -7.76 -12.58
CA THR A 25 2.78 -6.76 -13.37
C THR A 25 3.95 -7.37 -14.14
N GLU A 26 4.02 -8.70 -14.20
CA GLU A 26 5.02 -9.45 -14.96
C GLU A 26 6.45 -9.03 -14.57
N THR A 27 7.15 -8.29 -15.43
CA THR A 27 8.50 -7.80 -15.18
C THR A 27 8.54 -6.31 -14.83
N LEU A 28 7.40 -5.61 -14.84
CA LEU A 28 7.35 -4.17 -14.53
C LEU A 28 7.67 -3.94 -13.05
N THR A 29 8.32 -2.81 -12.77
CA THR A 29 8.66 -2.34 -11.43
C THR A 29 8.32 -0.86 -11.28
N GLY A 30 8.33 -0.35 -10.04
CA GLY A 30 8.16 1.07 -9.75
C GLY A 30 6.85 1.67 -10.27
N ALA A 31 6.89 2.91 -10.74
CA ALA A 31 5.71 3.64 -11.19
C ALA A 31 4.96 2.97 -12.38
N PRO A 32 5.64 2.42 -13.42
CA PRO A 32 4.96 1.69 -14.49
C PRO A 32 4.10 0.52 -14.02
N ALA A 33 4.58 -0.25 -13.04
CA ALA A 33 3.83 -1.37 -12.46
C ALA A 33 2.56 -0.88 -11.73
N VAL A 34 2.69 0.17 -10.93
CA VAL A 34 1.55 0.79 -10.22
C VAL A 34 0.52 1.36 -11.21
N GLN A 35 0.97 2.00 -12.28
CA GLN A 35 0.08 2.51 -13.33
C GLN A 35 -0.68 1.40 -14.04
N LYS A 36 0.01 0.32 -14.47
CA LYS A 36 -0.63 -0.86 -15.07
C LYS A 36 -1.67 -1.45 -14.12
N ALA A 37 -1.27 -1.71 -12.88
CA ALA A 37 -2.17 -2.28 -11.88
C ALA A 37 -3.41 -1.39 -11.66
N THR A 38 -3.22 -0.07 -11.59
CA THR A 38 -4.31 0.88 -11.40
C THR A 38 -5.28 0.86 -12.58
N SER A 39 -4.76 0.88 -13.82
CA SER A 39 -5.59 0.77 -15.04
C SER A 39 -6.40 -0.52 -15.02
N CYS A 40 -5.73 -1.66 -14.84
CA CYS A 40 -6.40 -2.97 -14.82
C CYS A 40 -7.48 -3.05 -13.73
N THR A 41 -7.23 -2.49 -12.55
CA THR A 41 -8.17 -2.52 -11.42
C THR A 41 -9.41 -1.66 -11.68
N LEU A 42 -9.25 -0.52 -12.34
CA LEU A 42 -10.34 0.41 -12.67
C LEU A 42 -11.15 0.00 -13.90
N GLU A 43 -10.60 -0.88 -14.74
CA GLU A 43 -11.27 -1.46 -15.91
C GLU A 43 -12.12 -2.69 -15.56
N LEU A 44 -12.07 -3.20 -14.32
CA LEU A 44 -12.86 -4.36 -13.89
C LEU A 44 -14.36 -4.03 -13.82
N ASP A 45 -15.18 -4.94 -14.34
CA ASP A 45 -16.64 -4.92 -14.20
C ASP A 45 -17.16 -6.25 -13.62
N PRO A 46 -17.71 -6.24 -12.38
CA PRO A 46 -17.85 -5.10 -11.47
C PRO A 46 -16.51 -4.71 -10.83
N LEU A 47 -16.37 -3.43 -10.45
CA LEU A 47 -15.20 -2.93 -9.72
C LEU A 47 -14.97 -3.72 -8.41
N PRO A 48 -13.71 -3.96 -8.01
CA PRO A 48 -13.41 -4.68 -6.79
C PRO A 48 -13.91 -3.89 -5.57
N THR A 49 -14.43 -4.63 -4.59
CA THR A 49 -14.89 -4.04 -3.34
C THR A 49 -13.68 -3.75 -2.45
N PRO A 50 -13.37 -2.47 -2.12
CA PRO A 50 -12.21 -2.15 -1.29
C PRO A 50 -12.37 -2.69 0.13
N THR A 51 -11.29 -3.24 0.69
CA THR A 51 -11.26 -3.76 2.07
C THR A 51 -10.48 -2.82 2.98
N LEU A 52 -11.05 -2.43 4.12
CA LEU A 52 -10.36 -1.59 5.08
C LEU A 52 -9.30 -2.39 5.83
N VAL A 53 -8.03 -2.07 5.59
CA VAL A 53 -6.89 -2.72 6.22
C VAL A 53 -6.06 -1.72 7.02
N ARG A 54 -5.42 -2.23 8.07
CA ARG A 54 -4.31 -1.55 8.74
C ARG A 54 -3.04 -1.96 8.05
N LEU A 55 -2.39 -0.98 7.44
CA LEU A 55 -1.06 -1.11 6.85
C LEU A 55 -0.04 -0.75 7.92
N ARG A 56 0.77 -1.72 8.34
CA ARG A 56 1.89 -1.52 9.26
C ARG A 56 3.20 -1.76 8.55
N ALA A 57 4.12 -0.81 8.64
CA ALA A 57 5.50 -0.98 8.21
C ALA A 57 6.44 -1.17 9.41
N SER A 58 7.31 -2.17 9.35
CA SER A 58 8.37 -2.44 10.33
C SER A 58 9.63 -2.96 9.64
N GLU A 59 10.73 -3.10 10.38
CA GLU A 59 11.99 -3.66 9.86
C GLU A 59 11.86 -5.08 9.32
N GLN A 60 10.84 -5.83 9.79
CA GLN A 60 10.53 -7.18 9.32
C GLN A 60 9.74 -7.18 8.00
N GLY A 61 9.23 -6.03 7.56
CA GLY A 61 8.47 -5.86 6.33
C GLY A 61 7.13 -5.15 6.53
N VAL A 62 6.18 -5.45 5.63
CA VAL A 62 4.85 -4.85 5.61
C VAL A 62 3.82 -5.88 6.06
N THR A 63 2.97 -5.49 7.02
CA THR A 63 1.85 -6.33 7.50
C THR A 63 0.52 -5.65 7.19
N LEU A 64 -0.44 -6.43 6.70
CA LEU A 64 -1.83 -6.01 6.47
C LEU A 64 -2.74 -6.73 7.47
N THR A 65 -3.58 -5.98 8.18
CA THR A 65 -4.60 -6.55 9.09
C THR A 65 -5.98 -6.05 8.68
N ASP A 66 -6.94 -6.93 8.45
CA ASP A 66 -8.34 -6.56 8.22
C ASP A 66 -8.92 -5.91 9.49
N VAL A 67 -9.36 -4.65 9.40
CA VAL A 67 -9.85 -3.88 10.55
C VAL A 67 -11.36 -3.94 10.65
N GLN A 68 -12.08 -3.93 9.52
CA GLN A 68 -13.54 -3.99 9.48
C GLN A 68 -14.06 -4.48 8.12
N ARG A 69 -15.04 -5.39 8.15
CA ARG A 69 -15.90 -5.73 7.01
C ARG A 69 -17.07 -4.75 6.81
N ARG A 70 -16.87 -3.45 7.11
CA ARG A 70 -17.90 -2.42 6.87
C ARG A 70 -17.53 -1.66 5.62
N TRP A 71 -18.29 -1.92 4.56
CA TRP A 71 -18.14 -1.24 3.29
C TRP A 71 -18.61 0.22 3.39
N GLN A 72 -17.76 1.17 2.99
CA GLN A 72 -18.19 2.53 2.72
C GLN A 72 -18.45 2.69 1.23
N LYS A 73 -19.74 2.84 0.90
CA LYS A 73 -20.33 3.02 -0.43
C LYS A 73 -19.81 4.26 -1.19
N TYR A 74 -19.15 5.17 -0.48
CA TYR A 74 -18.63 6.43 -0.99
C TYR A 74 -17.20 6.64 -0.49
N CYS A 75 -16.22 6.25 -1.30
CA CYS A 75 -14.86 6.75 -1.15
C CYS A 75 -14.81 8.10 -1.89
N LYS A 76 -14.33 9.15 -1.22
CA LYS A 76 -13.98 10.42 -1.88
C LYS A 76 -12.88 10.15 -2.93
N SER A 77 -12.47 11.15 -3.73
CA SER A 77 -11.28 10.97 -4.56
C SER A 77 -10.07 10.70 -3.65
N SER A 78 -9.73 9.42 -3.49
CA SER A 78 -8.62 8.97 -2.66
C SER A 78 -7.42 8.76 -3.56
N ARG A 79 -6.24 9.19 -3.09
CA ARG A 79 -4.99 8.91 -3.81
C ARG A 79 -4.74 7.41 -3.77
N ILE A 80 -4.52 6.84 -4.95
CA ILE A 80 -4.13 5.43 -5.11
C ILE A 80 -2.61 5.37 -5.02
N PHE A 81 -2.11 4.40 -4.28
CA PHE A 81 -0.70 4.07 -4.19
C PHE A 81 -0.54 2.55 -4.16
N GLY A 82 0.65 2.07 -4.43
CA GLY A 82 0.93 0.64 -4.39
C GLY A 82 2.41 0.36 -4.26
N PHE A 83 2.71 -0.86 -3.82
CA PHE A 83 4.07 -1.38 -3.80
C PHE A 83 4.16 -2.63 -4.66
N VAL A 84 5.32 -2.80 -5.28
CA VAL A 84 5.63 -3.94 -6.12
C VAL A 84 6.45 -4.93 -5.29
N ALA A 85 5.96 -6.16 -5.18
CA ALA A 85 6.63 -7.25 -4.49
C ALA A 85 6.89 -8.38 -5.48
N LYS A 86 7.95 -9.17 -5.24
CA LYS A 86 8.20 -10.35 -6.05
C LYS A 86 7.29 -11.49 -5.61
N SER A 87 6.64 -12.14 -6.56
CA SER A 87 5.86 -13.35 -6.26
C SER A 87 6.77 -14.43 -5.69
N GLN A 88 6.27 -15.17 -4.70
CA GLN A 88 7.00 -16.29 -4.11
C GLN A 88 6.84 -17.59 -4.92
N THR A 89 5.76 -17.68 -5.69
CA THR A 89 5.37 -18.88 -6.45
C THR A 89 5.76 -18.77 -7.92
N GLU A 90 5.79 -17.56 -8.45
CA GLU A 90 5.99 -17.28 -9.87
C GLU A 90 7.15 -16.33 -10.07
N SER A 91 7.79 -16.36 -11.24
CA SER A 91 8.90 -15.47 -11.57
C SER A 91 8.43 -14.09 -12.04
N GLU A 92 7.41 -13.53 -11.39
CA GLU A 92 6.77 -12.26 -11.73
C GLU A 92 6.68 -11.30 -10.55
N ASN A 93 6.41 -10.05 -10.87
CA ASN A 93 6.19 -8.96 -9.94
C ASN A 93 4.69 -8.76 -9.75
N LEU A 94 4.27 -8.67 -8.49
CA LEU A 94 2.91 -8.38 -8.07
C LEU A 94 2.84 -6.94 -7.58
N CYS A 95 1.86 -6.18 -8.05
CA CYS A 95 1.57 -4.86 -7.51
C CYS A 95 0.35 -4.94 -6.59
N HIS A 96 0.56 -4.59 -5.32
CA HIS A 96 -0.50 -4.47 -4.33
C HIS A 96 -0.97 -3.03 -4.26
N LEU A 97 -2.27 -2.81 -4.50
CA LEU A 97 -2.87 -1.48 -4.58
C LEU A 97 -3.67 -1.12 -3.33
N PHE A 98 -3.53 0.14 -2.96
CA PHE A 98 -4.19 0.75 -1.82
C PHE A 98 -4.74 2.13 -2.21
N ALA A 99 -5.79 2.56 -1.53
CA ALA A 99 -6.28 3.93 -1.55
C ALA A 99 -6.26 4.51 -0.14
N GLU A 100 -5.98 5.81 -0.04
CA GLU A 100 -6.07 6.53 1.23
C GLU A 100 -7.49 6.46 1.82
N TYR A 101 -7.58 6.13 3.11
CA TYR A 101 -8.84 6.06 3.83
C TYR A 101 -9.15 7.35 4.61
N ASP A 102 -8.18 7.87 5.37
CA ASP A 102 -8.37 9.03 6.25
C ASP A 102 -7.30 10.11 5.96
N PRO A 103 -7.68 11.36 5.62
CA PRO A 103 -6.73 12.44 5.40
C PRO A 103 -5.93 12.82 6.66
N VAL A 104 -6.41 12.48 7.86
CA VAL A 104 -5.70 12.71 9.13
C VAL A 104 -4.59 11.69 9.36
N GLN A 105 -4.70 10.50 8.75
CA GLN A 105 -3.67 9.46 8.76
C GLN A 105 -3.15 9.24 7.33
N PRO A 106 -2.38 10.19 6.77
CA PRO A 106 -1.89 10.08 5.41
C PRO A 106 -0.95 8.88 5.28
N ALA A 107 -1.15 8.10 4.22
CA ALA A 107 -0.29 6.95 3.92
C ALA A 107 1.16 7.36 3.62
N ALA A 108 1.40 8.64 3.35
CA ALA A 108 2.73 9.20 3.05
C ALA A 108 3.79 8.83 4.10
N LEU A 109 3.46 8.82 5.39
CA LEU A 109 4.41 8.44 6.45
C LEU A 109 4.80 6.97 6.38
N VAL A 110 3.83 6.11 6.08
CA VAL A 110 4.06 4.66 5.91
C VAL A 110 4.84 4.39 4.63
N ILE A 111 4.52 5.09 3.54
CA ILE A 111 5.23 4.99 2.26
C ILE A 111 6.69 5.45 2.41
N ASP A 112 6.93 6.56 3.10
CA ASP A 112 8.27 7.07 3.39
C ASP A 112 9.07 6.07 4.24
N LEU A 113 8.46 5.48 5.27
CA LEU A 113 9.12 4.45 6.07
C LEU A 113 9.42 3.19 5.23
N ILE A 114 8.48 2.70 4.43
CA ILE A 114 8.69 1.54 3.56
C ILE A 114 9.84 1.80 2.59
N THR A 115 9.90 3.00 2.00
CA THR A 115 10.96 3.39 1.06
C THR A 115 12.33 3.46 1.74
N LYS A 116 12.38 3.85 3.02
CA LYS A 116 13.61 3.86 3.83
C LYS A 116 14.05 2.47 4.29
N LEU A 117 13.09 1.60 4.63
CA LEU A 117 13.37 0.25 5.15
C LEU A 117 13.64 -0.77 4.06
N LEU A 118 13.01 -0.62 2.89
CA LEU A 118 13.19 -1.48 1.73
C LEU A 118 13.92 -0.66 0.64
N PRO A 119 15.26 -0.63 0.66
CA PRO A 119 16.00 -0.03 -0.44
C PRO A 119 15.60 -0.75 -1.73
N ALA A 120 15.23 0.03 -2.75
CA ALA A 120 15.06 -0.50 -4.09
C ALA A 120 16.35 -1.25 -4.50
N PRO A 121 16.26 -2.41 -5.16
CA PRO A 121 17.44 -3.06 -5.73
C PRO A 121 18.14 -2.18 -6.77
#